data_AF-A0A0N4XIQ3-F1
#
_entry.id   AF-A0A0N4XIQ3-F1
#
_cell.length_a   1.000
_cell.length_b   1.000
_cell.length_c   1.000
_cell.angle_alpha   90.00
_cell.angle_beta   90.00
_cell.angle_gamma   90.00
#
_symmetry.space_group_name_H-M   'P 1'
#
loop_
_entity.id
_entity.type
_entity.pdbx_description
1 polymer ?
#
loop_
_entity_poly.entity_id
_entity_poly.type
_entity_poly.pdbx_seq_one_letter_code
_entity_poly.pdbx_strand_id
1 'polypeptide(L)' 'MAANHTLEATTQSFTYRPCVQRSFGKDLIVCVCNITYCDNIEPVGDLRSGQAVMYYSDQTGSRLVKSDLRQTSIRAGW' A
#
# COMPACT_ATOMS: atom_id res chain seq x y z
N MET A 1 -3.50 -19.08 -26.95
CA MET A 1 -4.33 -18.98 -25.73
C MET A 1 -4.42 -17.52 -25.32
N ALA A 2 -5.50 -16.83 -25.69
CA ALA A 2 -5.80 -15.50 -25.15
C ALA A 2 -6.58 -15.70 -23.85
N ALA A 3 -6.08 -15.18 -22.73
CA ALA A 3 -6.86 -15.09 -21.51
C ALA A 3 -7.88 -13.95 -21.71
N ASN A 4 -9.14 -14.34 -21.86
CA ASN A 4 -10.28 -13.45 -21.99
C ASN A 4 -10.53 -12.82 -20.60
N HIS A 5 -9.94 -11.66 -20.31
CA HIS A 5 -10.12 -11.00 -19.03
C HIS A 5 -11.41 -10.19 -19.07
N THR A 6 -12.53 -10.83 -18.72
CA THR A 6 -13.71 -10.11 -18.24
C THR A 6 -13.28 -9.35 -16.99
N LEU A 7 -13.52 -8.04 -16.96
CA LEU A 7 -13.32 -7.22 -15.76
C LEU A 7 -14.43 -7.54 -14.76
N GLU A 8 -14.38 -8.74 -14.18
CA GLU A 8 -15.08 -9.01 -12.95
C GLU A 8 -14.29 -8.30 -11.85
N ALA A 9 -14.91 -7.31 -11.22
CA ALA A 9 -14.48 -6.77 -9.94
C ALA A 9 -14.66 -7.85 -8.87
N THR A 10 -13.92 -8.95 -8.99
CA THR A 10 -13.75 -9.92 -7.93
C THR A 10 -13.15 -9.14 -6.79
N THR A 11 -13.88 -9.04 -5.68
CA THR A 11 -13.33 -8.65 -4.38
C THR A 11 -12.27 -9.69 -4.01
N GLN A 12 -11.09 -9.61 -4.63
CA GLN A 12 -9.92 -10.38 -4.22
C GLN A 12 -9.50 -9.76 -2.89
N SER A 13 -10.08 -10.29 -1.81
CA SER A 13 -9.63 -10.07 -0.44
C SER A 13 -8.24 -10.69 -0.32
N PHE A 14 -7.24 -9.96 -0.77
CA PHE A 14 -5.86 -10.31 -0.48
C PHE A 14 -5.58 -9.98 0.98
N THR A 15 -5.27 -11.00 1.78
CA THR A 15 -4.66 -10.79 3.09
C THR A 15 -3.41 -9.95 2.92
N TYR A 16 -3.26 -8.91 3.73
CA TYR A 16 -2.07 -8.07 3.71
C TYR A 16 -0.80 -8.91 3.98
N ARG A 17 0.22 -8.71 3.16
CA ARG A 17 1.53 -9.35 3.22
C ARG A 17 2.60 -8.24 3.24
N PRO A 18 3.37 -8.10 4.34
CA PRO A 18 4.38 -7.07 4.44
C PRO A 18 5.59 -7.34 3.54
N CYS A 19 6.46 -6.35 3.39
CA CYS A 19 7.75 -6.52 2.72
C CYS A 19 8.67 -7.49 3.50
N VAL A 20 9.18 -8.52 2.81
CA VAL A 20 10.33 -9.29 3.30
C VAL A 20 11.59 -8.56 2.89
N GLN A 21 12.11 -7.72 3.78
CA GLN A 21 13.25 -6.87 3.52
C GLN A 21 14.56 -7.66 3.40
N ARG A 22 15.39 -7.28 2.43
CA ARG A 22 16.79 -7.70 2.31
C ARG A 22 17.66 -6.48 2.05
N SER A 23 18.70 -6.29 2.86
CA SER A 23 19.67 -5.19 2.69
C SER A 23 20.88 -5.63 1.88
N PHE A 24 21.38 -4.74 1.03
CA PHE A 24 22.64 -4.85 0.28
C PHE A 24 23.64 -3.73 0.62
N GLY A 25 23.37 -2.97 1.67
CA GLY A 25 24.16 -1.79 2.05
C GLY A 25 23.27 -0.68 2.59
N LYS A 26 23.90 0.46 2.90
CA LYS A 26 23.20 1.64 3.40
C LYS A 26 22.18 2.12 2.38
N ASP A 27 20.92 2.28 2.81
CA ASP A 27 19.80 2.73 1.99
C ASP A 27 19.48 1.83 0.77
N LEU A 28 20.08 0.62 0.71
CA LEU A 28 19.87 -0.37 -0.34
C LEU A 28 19.04 -1.54 0.20
N ILE A 29 17.74 -1.33 0.35
CA ILE A 29 16.78 -2.33 0.84
C ILE A 29 15.86 -2.74 -0.31
N VAL A 30 15.65 -4.04 -0.48
CA VAL A 30 14.69 -4.61 -1.43
C VAL A 30 13.63 -5.44 -0.72
N CYS A 31 12.45 -5.59 -1.32
CA CYS A 31 11.45 -6.58 -0.90
C CYS A 31 11.61 -7.84 -1.73
N VAL A 32 11.82 -8.98 -1.07
CA VAL A 32 12.05 -10.26 -1.73
C VAL A 32 10.72 -10.86 -2.15
N CYS A 33 10.61 -11.11 -3.45
CA CYS A 33 9.52 -11.84 -4.08
C CYS A 33 9.99 -13.22 -4.55
N ASN A 34 9.10 -14.20 -4.53
CA ASN A 34 9.28 -15.52 -5.12
C ASN A 34 7.93 -16.06 -5.64
N ILE A 35 7.90 -17.31 -6.10
CA ILE A 35 6.72 -17.93 -6.71
C ILE A 35 5.48 -17.99 -5.81
N THR A 36 5.65 -18.02 -4.48
CA THR A 36 4.56 -18.13 -3.51
C THR A 36 4.39 -16.90 -2.64
N TYR A 37 5.27 -15.90 -2.78
CA TYR A 37 5.29 -14.74 -1.91
C TYR A 37 5.72 -13.46 -2.64
N CYS A 38 4.91 -12.42 -2.48
CA CYS A 38 5.28 -11.03 -2.69
C CYS A 38 4.53 -10.18 -1.67
N ASP A 39 5.11 -9.04 -1.30
CA ASP A 39 4.38 -8.02 -0.56
C ASP A 39 3.17 -7.52 -1.36
N ASN A 40 2.18 -6.99 -0.65
CA ASN A 40 1.06 -6.29 -1.25
C ASN A 40 0.70 -5.06 -0.40
N ILE A 41 -0.29 -4.31 -0.87
CA ILE A 41 -0.72 -3.08 -0.22
C ILE A 41 -1.87 -3.42 0.72
N GLU A 42 -1.79 -2.94 1.95
CA GLU A 42 -2.92 -3.01 2.87
C GLU A 42 -4.12 -2.26 2.25
N PRO A 43 -5.32 -2.87 2.12
CA PRO A 43 -6.46 -2.22 1.51
C PRO A 43 -6.81 -0.89 2.18
N VAL A 44 -7.27 0.08 1.40
CA VAL A 44 -7.69 1.39 1.91
C VAL A 44 -8.80 1.25 2.95
N GLY A 45 -9.71 0.28 2.76
CA GLY A 45 -10.93 0.15 3.57
C GLY A 45 -11.95 1.21 3.17
N ASP A 46 -12.94 1.43 4.03
CA ASP A 46 -14.00 2.41 3.79
C ASP A 46 -13.57 3.81 4.22
N LEU A 47 -13.64 4.78 3.31
CA LEU A 47 -13.41 6.19 3.59
C LEU A 47 -14.69 7.01 3.47
N ARG A 48 -14.94 7.86 4.46
CA ARG A 48 -15.99 8.88 4.42
C ARG A 48 -15.46 10.15 3.76
N SER A 49 -16.37 11.03 3.32
CA SER A 49 -16.00 12.34 2.80
C SER A 49 -15.16 13.12 3.81
N GLY A 50 -14.04 13.71 3.35
CA GLY A 50 -13.06 14.40 4.20
C GLY A 50 -12.04 13.49 4.90
N GLN A 51 -12.08 12.17 4.68
CA GLN A 51 -11.05 11.25 5.16
C GLN A 51 -10.05 10.93 4.04
N ALA A 52 -8.80 10.73 4.43
CA ALA A 52 -7.74 10.30 3.53
C ALA A 52 -6.82 9.30 4.26
N VAL A 53 -6.21 8.42 3.48
CA VAL A 53 -5.16 7.50 3.92
C VAL A 53 -3.86 7.92 3.26
N MET A 54 -2.77 7.90 4.02
CA MET A 54 -1.42 8.08 3.53
C MET A 54 -0.67 6.75 3.62
N TYR A 55 -0.11 6.34 2.49
CA TYR A 55 0.91 5.30 2.43
C TYR A 55 2.26 5.97 2.29
N TYR A 56 3.21 5.63 3.16
CA TYR A 56 4.56 6.19 3.10
C TYR A 56 5.63 5.12 2.96
N SER A 57 6.72 5.51 2.32
CA SER A 57 7.93 4.72 2.18
C SER A 57 9.15 5.61 2.44
N ASP A 58 10.24 5.06 2.93
CA ASP A 58 11.47 5.80 3.21
C ASP A 58 12.72 4.96 2.91
N GLN A 59 13.89 5.60 3.05
CA GLN A 59 15.19 4.97 2.81
C GLN A 59 15.61 4.01 3.94
N THR A 60 14.97 4.08 5.11
CA THR A 60 15.26 3.18 6.23
C THR A 60 14.47 1.87 6.15
N GLY A 61 13.54 1.77 5.19
CA GLY A 61 12.90 0.52 4.77
C GLY A 61 11.38 0.53 4.87
N SER A 62 10.75 1.61 5.33
CA SER A 62 9.28 1.71 5.30
C SER A 62 8.78 1.43 3.89
N ARG A 63 7.84 0.49 3.76
CA ARG A 63 7.28 0.05 2.48
C ARG A 63 5.78 0.15 2.54
N LEU A 64 5.25 1.23 1.98
CA LEU A 64 3.81 1.51 1.88
C LEU A 64 3.10 1.33 3.23
N VAL A 65 3.68 1.90 4.29
CA VAL A 65 3.09 1.86 5.62
C VAL A 65 1.85 2.74 5.62
N LYS A 66 0.70 2.17 6.01
CA LYS A 66 -0.60 2.83 6.03
C LYS A 66 -0.74 3.71 7.28
N SER A 67 -1.32 4.89 7.10
CA SER A 67 -1.73 5.78 8.19
C SER A 67 -2.97 6.58 7.78
N ASP A 68 -3.86 6.86 8.73
CA ASP A 68 -5.00 7.73 8.48
C ASP A 68 -4.58 9.20 8.62
N LEU A 69 -4.89 10.02 7.62
CA LEU A 69 -4.66 11.46 7.69
C LEU A 69 -5.79 12.14 8.45
N ARG A 70 -5.42 12.86 9.51
CA ARG A 70 -6.35 13.73 10.22
C ARG A 70 -6.45 15.06 9.51
N GLN A 71 -7.58 15.32 8.88
CA GLN A 71 -7.88 16.64 8.33
C GLN A 71 -8.04 17.64 9.47
N THR A 72 -7.06 18.51 9.64
CA THR A 72 -7.22 19.72 10.46
C THR A 72 -7.98 20.74 9.61
N SER A 73 -9.18 21.14 10.03
CA SER A 73 -9.92 22.19 9.35
C SER A 73 -9.19 23.52 9.51
N ILE A 74 -8.25 23.84 8.62
CA ILE A 74 -7.95 25.24 8.35
C ILE A 74 -9.14 25.71 7.51
N ARG A 75 -10.12 26.34 8.15
CA ARG A 75 -11.09 27.16 7.41
C ARG A 75 -10.26 28.22 6.70
N ALA A 76 -9.91 27.99 5.45
CA ALA A 76 -9.48 29.06 4.56
C ALA A 76 -10.72 29.94 4.40
N GLY A 77 -10.79 30.99 5.23
CA GLY A 77 -11.79 32.04 5.10
C GLY A 77 -11.54 32.76 3.80
N TRP A 78 -12.33 32.39 2.79
CA TRP A 78 -12.65 33.25 1.65
C TRP A 78 -13.93 34.01 1.99
#